data_AF-A0A944U1R0-F1
#
_entry.id   AF-A0A944U1R0-F1
#
_cell.length_a   1.000
_cell.length_b   1.000
_cell.length_c   1.000
_cell.angle_alpha   90.00
_cell.angle_beta   90.00
_cell.angle_gamma   90.00
#
_symmetry.space_group_name_H-M   'P 1'
#
loop_
_entity.id
_entity.type
_entity.pdbx_description
1 polymer ?
#
loop_
_entity_poly.entity_id
_entity_poly.type
_entity_poly.pdbx_seq_one_letter_code
_entity_poly.pdbx_strand_id
1 'polypeptide(L)'
;MKTISFVFALAAISLTSLDVSAQGRGGGGQGGRGNFDPEEFRARMVERMKEQFGFSDAEYKAIQPLIEDVQTKQRDTRSGGRGGFGGFGGRGGRGGDRESGNSAMDALQKAIESGSNIEAKLKAFRADRTKKEAALKKSQDTLKAVLTVKQEAVAVTIGLIP
;
A
#
# COMPACT_ATOMS: atom_id res chain seq x y z
N MET A 1 5.23 -25.56 -16.98
CA MET A 1 6.32 -25.41 -15.99
C MET A 1 7.40 -24.58 -16.64
N LYS A 2 7.62 -23.34 -16.20
CA LYS A 2 8.68 -22.47 -16.72
C LYS A 2 9.56 -22.08 -15.54
N THR A 3 10.63 -22.86 -15.36
CA THR A 3 11.68 -22.63 -14.37
C THR A 3 12.60 -21.53 -14.87
N ILE A 4 12.69 -20.42 -14.13
CA ILE A 4 13.72 -19.40 -14.35
C ILE A 4 14.50 -19.30 -13.04
N SER A 5 15.71 -19.84 -13.05
CA SER A 5 16.62 -19.91 -11.92
C SER A 5 17.44 -18.62 -11.80
N PHE A 6 17.58 -18.07 -10.58
CA PHE A 6 18.57 -17.04 -10.25
C PHE A 6 19.50 -17.55 -9.14
N VAL A 7 20.81 -17.52 -9.41
CA VAL A 7 21.88 -17.87 -8.47
C VAL A 7 22.53 -16.57 -7.99
N PHE A 8 22.69 -16.38 -6.68
CA PHE A 8 23.46 -15.26 -6.10
C PHE A 8 24.46 -15.77 -5.07
N ALA A 9 25.70 -15.30 -5.19
CA ALA A 9 26.82 -15.57 -4.30
C ALA A 9 26.88 -14.53 -3.17
N LEU A 10 27.10 -15.00 -1.94
CA LEU A 10 27.30 -14.22 -0.71
C LEU A 10 28.77 -13.93 -0.47
N ALA A 11 29.08 -12.70 -0.04
CA ALA A 11 30.32 -12.38 0.67
C ALA A 11 29.98 -11.48 1.88
N ALA A 12 30.26 -11.99 3.08
CA ALA A 12 30.08 -11.33 4.35
C ALA A 12 31.34 -10.57 4.76
N ILE A 13 31.19 -9.38 5.36
CA ILE A 13 32.23 -8.75 6.18
C ILE A 13 31.58 -8.08 7.39
N SER A 14 31.98 -8.56 8.57
CA SER A 14 31.72 -8.08 9.93
C SER A 14 32.67 -6.95 10.34
N LEU A 15 32.30 -6.11 11.33
CA LEU A 15 33.13 -5.66 12.49
C LEU A 15 32.42 -4.55 13.35
N THR A 16 32.13 -4.88 14.63
CA THR A 16 32.41 -4.17 15.93
C THR A 16 32.65 -2.64 15.97
N SER A 17 32.28 -1.80 16.95
CA SER A 17 31.73 -1.86 18.34
C SER A 17 31.36 -0.40 18.78
N LEU A 18 30.59 -0.21 19.87
CA LEU A 18 30.92 0.66 21.04
C LEU A 18 29.74 0.79 22.03
N ASP A 19 30.02 0.51 23.30
CA ASP A 19 29.15 0.72 24.47
C ASP A 19 28.98 2.21 24.83
N VAL A 20 27.79 2.58 25.32
CA VAL A 20 27.64 3.76 26.20
C VAL A 20 26.65 3.46 27.33
N SER A 21 27.14 3.52 28.56
CA SER A 21 26.37 3.39 29.80
C SER A 21 25.92 4.76 30.28
N ALA A 22 24.65 4.92 30.66
CA ALA A 22 24.19 6.04 31.47
C ALA A 22 23.12 5.58 32.48
N GLN A 23 23.47 5.58 33.76
CA GLN A 23 22.55 5.45 34.89
C GLN A 23 21.76 6.75 35.09
N GLY A 24 20.45 6.62 35.31
CA GLY A 24 19.60 7.70 35.81
C GLY A 24 18.30 7.15 36.38
N ARG A 25 18.28 6.90 37.70
CA ARG A 25 17.05 6.65 38.46
C ARG A 25 16.24 7.95 38.54
N GLY A 26 14.98 7.94 38.10
CA GLY A 26 14.06 9.02 38.41
C GLY A 26 12.67 8.88 37.76
N GLY A 27 11.63 8.83 38.59
CA GLY A 27 10.33 9.44 38.28
C GLY A 27 9.31 8.55 37.56
N GLY A 28 8.15 8.36 38.20
CA GLY A 28 7.07 7.51 37.71
C GLY A 28 6.37 8.01 36.45
N GLY A 29 5.61 7.10 35.83
CA GLY A 29 4.70 7.46 34.74
C GLY A 29 4.39 6.32 33.79
N GLN A 30 3.29 5.61 34.06
CA GLN A 30 2.26 5.34 33.05
C GLN A 30 2.60 4.43 31.86
N GLY A 31 2.11 3.18 31.95
CA GLY A 31 1.67 2.38 30.79
C GLY A 31 2.77 1.92 29.84
N GLY A 32 3.10 0.62 29.91
CA GLY A 32 4.07 -0.03 29.03
C GLY A 32 3.82 0.23 27.53
N ARG A 33 4.49 1.25 27.01
CA ARG A 33 4.92 1.33 25.61
C ARG A 33 6.40 1.02 25.63
N GLY A 34 6.71 -0.27 25.62
CA GLY A 34 8.09 -0.74 25.47
C GLY A 34 8.71 -0.11 24.22
N ASN A 35 10.02 0.11 24.29
CA ASN A 35 10.90 0.62 23.25
C ASN A 35 10.72 -0.20 21.95
N PHE A 36 9.71 0.16 21.17
CA PHE A 36 9.39 -0.54 19.93
C PHE A 36 10.27 0.03 18.85
N ASP A 37 11.41 -0.62 18.62
CA ASP A 37 12.30 -0.26 17.53
C ASP A 37 11.55 -0.47 16.20
N PRO A 38 11.28 0.61 15.43
CA PRO A 38 10.55 0.51 14.17
C PRO A 38 11.25 -0.39 13.14
N GLU A 39 12.58 -0.51 13.19
CA GLU A 39 13.33 -1.38 12.29
C GLU A 39 13.15 -2.84 12.66
N GLU A 40 13.18 -3.15 13.95
CA GLU A 40 12.98 -4.51 14.44
C GLU A 40 11.55 -5.00 14.17
N PHE A 41 10.56 -4.10 14.27
CA PHE A 41 9.20 -4.42 13.87
C PHE A 41 9.07 -4.69 12.37
N ARG A 42 9.73 -3.88 11.54
CA ARG A 42 9.77 -4.10 10.09
C ARG A 42 10.42 -5.43 9.77
N ALA A 43 11.54 -5.77 10.41
CA ALA A 43 12.22 -7.06 10.23
C ALA A 43 11.30 -8.25 10.57
N ARG A 44 10.64 -8.21 11.74
CA ARG A 44 9.68 -9.26 12.15
C ARG A 44 8.43 -9.34 11.26
N MET A 45 8.04 -8.24 10.63
CA MET A 45 6.94 -8.21 9.68
C MET A 45 7.37 -8.84 8.34
N VAL A 46 8.58 -8.53 7.88
CA VAL A 46 9.20 -9.09 6.68
C VAL A 46 9.43 -10.59 6.83
N GLU A 47 9.91 -11.06 7.97
CA GLU A 47 10.15 -12.49 8.24
C GLU A 47 8.83 -13.29 8.21
N ARG A 48 7.78 -12.81 8.91
CA ARG A 48 6.45 -13.41 8.84
C ARG A 48 5.85 -13.38 7.43
N MET A 49 6.14 -12.32 6.67
CA MET A 49 5.71 -12.21 5.29
C MET A 49 6.43 -13.22 4.40
N LYS A 50 7.75 -13.43 4.58
CA LYS A 50 8.51 -14.47 3.87
C LYS A 50 8.02 -15.88 4.20
N GLU A 51 7.71 -16.16 5.47
CA GLU A 51 7.16 -17.47 5.88
C GLU A 51 5.75 -17.72 5.31
N GLN A 52 4.86 -16.73 5.39
CA GLN A 52 3.49 -16.86 4.90
C GLN A 52 3.41 -16.90 3.36
N PHE A 53 4.13 -16.01 2.68
CA PHE A 53 4.07 -15.91 1.22
C PHE A 53 5.02 -16.87 0.49
N GLY A 54 6.09 -17.35 1.15
CA GLY A 54 7.13 -18.16 0.52
C GLY A 54 7.94 -17.40 -0.53
N PHE A 55 8.09 -16.08 -0.38
CA PHE A 55 9.01 -15.30 -1.21
C PHE A 55 10.42 -15.39 -0.63
N SER A 56 11.42 -15.67 -1.47
CA SER A 56 12.80 -15.32 -1.14
C SER A 56 12.99 -13.79 -1.14
N ASP A 57 14.04 -13.30 -0.49
CA ASP A 57 14.39 -11.87 -0.46
C ASP A 57 14.55 -11.28 -1.86
N ALA A 58 15.14 -12.05 -2.77
CA ALA A 58 15.34 -11.65 -4.15
C ALA A 58 14.02 -11.56 -4.92
N GLU A 59 13.13 -12.55 -4.75
CA GLU A 59 11.80 -12.53 -5.37
C GLU A 59 10.95 -11.39 -4.84
N TYR A 60 10.95 -11.17 -3.52
CA TYR A 60 10.22 -10.07 -2.90
C TYR A 60 10.67 -8.72 -3.46
N LYS A 61 11.99 -8.49 -3.52
CA LYS A 61 12.57 -7.25 -4.06
C LYS A 61 12.23 -7.06 -5.55
N ALA A 62 12.15 -8.14 -6.32
CA ALA A 62 11.79 -8.09 -7.74
C ALA A 62 10.31 -7.73 -7.97
N ILE A 63 9.40 -8.24 -7.13
CA ILE A 63 7.96 -8.01 -7.28
C ILE A 63 7.45 -6.79 -6.52
N GLN A 64 8.21 -6.25 -5.56
CA GLN A 64 7.87 -5.06 -4.79
C GLN A 64 7.30 -3.92 -5.63
N PRO A 65 7.94 -3.48 -6.75
CA PRO A 65 7.37 -2.40 -7.57
C PRO A 65 6.00 -2.75 -8.19
N LEU A 66 5.73 -4.04 -8.47
CA LEU A 66 4.43 -4.48 -8.98
C LEU A 66 3.36 -4.45 -7.89
N ILE A 67 3.72 -4.85 -6.66
CA ILE A 67 2.83 -4.76 -5.49
C ILE A 67 2.47 -3.29 -5.23
N GLU A 68 3.47 -2.41 -5.23
CA GLU A 68 3.28 -0.97 -5.02
C GLU A 68 2.40 -0.33 -6.10
N ASP A 69 2.55 -0.72 -7.37
CA ASP A 69 1.70 -0.26 -8.46
C ASP A 69 0.25 -0.73 -8.27
N VAL A 70 0.02 -2.03 -7.98
CA VAL A 70 -1.31 -2.55 -7.68
C VAL A 70 -1.97 -1.78 -6.53
N GLN A 71 -1.27 -1.62 -5.41
CA GLN A 71 -1.79 -0.88 -4.25
C GLN A 71 -2.09 0.58 -4.58
N THR A 72 -1.30 1.20 -5.44
CA THR A 72 -1.54 2.57 -5.92
C THR A 72 -2.81 2.61 -6.79
N LYS A 73 -2.98 1.69 -7.75
CA LYS A 73 -4.21 1.63 -8.56
C LYS A 73 -5.45 1.22 -7.76
N GLN A 74 -5.30 0.40 -6.72
CA GLN A 74 -6.37 0.11 -5.75
C GLN A 74 -6.77 1.36 -4.97
N ARG A 75 -5.82 2.22 -4.59
CA ARG A 75 -6.12 3.51 -3.98
C ARG A 75 -6.83 4.44 -4.96
N ASP A 76 -6.35 4.53 -6.21
CA ASP A 76 -6.96 5.37 -7.25
C ASP A 76 -8.42 4.99 -7.53
N THR A 77 -8.71 3.69 -7.61
CA THR A 77 -10.07 3.15 -7.80
C THR A 77 -10.98 3.38 -6.58
N ARG A 78 -10.45 3.24 -5.36
CA ARG A 78 -11.20 3.47 -4.11
C ARG A 78 -11.42 4.95 -3.80
N SER A 79 -10.52 5.83 -4.23
CA SER A 79 -10.62 7.28 -3.98
C SER A 79 -11.95 7.84 -4.50
N GLY A 80 -12.42 7.36 -5.66
CA GLY A 80 -13.70 7.75 -6.27
C GLY A 80 -14.97 7.32 -5.50
N GLY A 81 -14.84 6.58 -4.40
CA GLY A 81 -15.95 6.12 -3.57
C GLY A 81 -15.59 6.13 -2.09
N ARG A 82 -15.79 7.28 -1.42
CA ARG A 82 -15.89 7.37 0.04
C ARG A 82 -14.67 6.83 0.81
N GLY A 83 -13.45 7.16 0.39
CA GLY A 83 -12.23 7.01 1.20
C GLY A 83 -12.03 8.07 2.29
N GLY A 84 -13.11 8.62 2.85
CA GLY A 84 -13.05 9.78 3.76
C GLY A 84 -14.16 9.87 4.81
N PHE A 85 -14.96 8.82 5.02
CA PHE A 85 -15.95 8.80 6.10
C PHE A 85 -15.32 8.38 7.45
N GLY A 86 -14.25 9.10 7.81
CA GLY A 86 -13.56 9.05 9.10
C GLY A 86 -13.35 10.46 9.66
N GLY A 87 -14.25 11.39 9.36
CA GLY A 87 -14.12 12.81 9.71
C GLY A 87 -15.40 13.41 10.26
N PHE A 88 -16.10 12.68 11.15
CA PHE A 88 -17.00 13.34 12.10
C PHE A 88 -16.11 14.01 13.16
N GLY A 89 -15.69 15.25 12.88
CA GLY A 89 -14.88 16.06 13.80
C GLY A 89 -13.68 16.69 13.09
N GLY A 90 -13.78 17.97 12.75
CA GLY A 90 -12.62 18.67 12.18
C GLY A 90 -12.95 19.97 11.47
N ARG A 91 -13.46 20.94 12.20
CA ARG A 91 -13.33 22.35 11.82
C ARG A 91 -11.84 22.69 11.76
N GLY A 92 -11.33 23.01 10.57
CA GLY A 92 -10.01 23.64 10.38
C GLY A 92 -9.01 22.75 9.63
N GLY A 93 -8.57 23.22 8.45
CA GLY A 93 -7.48 22.58 7.73
C GLY A 93 -7.46 22.90 6.23
N ARG A 94 -7.25 24.17 5.90
CA ARG A 94 -6.88 24.63 4.55
C ARG A 94 -5.38 24.30 4.38
N GLY A 95 -5.02 23.51 3.36
CA GLY A 95 -3.63 23.36 2.91
C GLY A 95 -3.19 21.92 2.66
N GLY A 96 -2.84 21.63 1.41
CA GLY A 96 -2.13 20.41 1.01
C GLY A 96 -2.83 19.63 -0.10
N ASP A 97 -2.60 20.04 -1.34
CA ASP A 97 -2.49 19.22 -2.56
C ASP A 97 -3.22 17.86 -2.58
N ARG A 98 -4.55 17.86 -2.50
CA ARG A 98 -5.40 16.68 -2.81
C ARG A 98 -5.94 16.73 -4.24
N GLU A 99 -5.14 17.22 -5.19
CA GLU A 99 -5.56 17.41 -6.59
C GLU A 99 -5.78 16.09 -7.36
N SER A 100 -5.23 14.94 -6.91
CA SER A 100 -5.11 13.76 -7.80
C SER A 100 -6.09 12.60 -7.57
N GLY A 101 -7.04 12.70 -6.62
CA GLY A 101 -7.92 11.56 -6.31
C GLY A 101 -9.34 11.64 -6.89
N ASN A 102 -9.98 12.79 -6.72
CA ASN A 102 -11.45 12.88 -6.63
C ASN A 102 -12.10 13.92 -7.54
N SER A 103 -11.35 14.51 -8.48
CA SER A 103 -11.84 15.62 -9.31
C SER A 103 -13.13 15.30 -10.09
N ALA A 104 -13.28 14.07 -10.60
CA ALA A 104 -14.49 13.64 -11.30
C ALA A 104 -15.70 13.42 -10.37
N MET A 105 -15.46 12.90 -9.16
CA MET A 105 -16.51 12.72 -8.14
C MET A 105 -16.97 14.07 -7.59
N ASP A 106 -16.03 14.96 -7.29
CA ASP A 106 -16.32 16.32 -6.82
C ASP A 106 -17.11 17.10 -7.87
N ALA A 107 -16.77 16.95 -9.16
CA ALA A 107 -17.51 17.56 -10.25
C ALA A 107 -18.94 17.00 -10.40
N LEU A 108 -19.13 15.70 -10.18
CA LEU A 108 -20.46 15.10 -10.16
C LEU A 108 -21.28 15.57 -8.95
N GLN A 109 -20.66 15.64 -7.76
CA GLN A 109 -21.32 16.13 -6.55
C GLN A 109 -21.80 17.57 -6.73
N LYS A 110 -20.93 18.46 -7.25
CA LYS A 110 -21.32 19.85 -7.55
C LYS A 110 -22.48 19.92 -8.56
N ALA A 111 -22.50 19.04 -9.57
CA ALA A 111 -23.59 18.98 -10.54
C ALA A 111 -24.92 18.51 -9.92
N ILE A 112 -24.86 17.60 -8.93
CA ILE A 112 -26.02 17.17 -8.15
C ILE A 112 -26.53 18.33 -7.29
N GLU A 113 -25.64 19.02 -6.58
CA GLU A 113 -25.98 20.18 -5.74
C GLU A 113 -26.56 21.35 -6.55
N SER A 114 -26.03 21.61 -7.74
CA SER A 114 -26.52 22.69 -8.62
C SER A 114 -27.73 22.31 -9.48
N GLY A 115 -28.08 21.01 -9.54
CA GLY A 115 -29.14 20.51 -10.41
C GLY A 115 -28.84 20.62 -11.91
N SER A 116 -27.59 20.86 -12.31
CA SER A 116 -27.20 21.15 -13.70
C SER A 116 -26.01 20.30 -14.15
N ASN A 117 -25.97 19.95 -15.44
CA ASN A 117 -24.89 19.15 -16.05
C ASN A 117 -24.69 17.72 -15.48
N ILE A 118 -25.68 17.19 -14.76
CA ILE A 118 -25.59 15.87 -14.08
C ILE A 118 -25.23 14.76 -15.06
N GLU A 119 -25.90 14.67 -16.20
CA GLU A 119 -25.68 13.61 -17.20
C GLU A 119 -24.22 13.59 -17.71
N ALA A 120 -23.70 14.77 -18.09
CA ALA A 120 -22.34 14.92 -18.58
C ALA A 120 -21.31 14.55 -17.51
N LYS A 121 -21.48 15.02 -16.26
CA LYS A 121 -20.56 14.72 -15.16
C LYS A 121 -20.65 13.26 -14.71
N LEU A 122 -21.83 12.65 -14.76
CA LEU A 122 -22.02 11.23 -14.48
C LEU A 122 -21.31 10.36 -15.52
N LYS A 123 -21.42 10.70 -16.80
CA LYS A 123 -20.70 10.02 -17.88
C LYS A 123 -19.18 10.13 -17.69
N ALA A 124 -18.69 11.32 -17.35
CA ALA A 124 -17.27 11.53 -17.07
C ALA A 124 -16.77 10.71 -15.88
N PHE A 125 -17.52 10.69 -14.77
CA PHE A 125 -17.20 9.90 -13.59
C PHE A 125 -17.15 8.39 -13.90
N ARG A 126 -18.15 7.87 -14.62
CA ARG A 126 -18.18 6.46 -15.04
C ARG A 126 -16.98 6.11 -15.93
N ALA A 127 -16.65 6.98 -16.89
CA ALA A 127 -15.51 6.77 -17.79
C ALA A 127 -14.17 6.78 -17.02
N ASP A 128 -14.00 7.69 -16.07
CA ASP A 128 -12.82 7.73 -15.18
C ASP A 128 -12.70 6.44 -14.36
N ARG A 129 -13.80 5.99 -13.77
CA ARG A 129 -13.85 4.73 -13.02
C ARG A 129 -13.47 3.53 -13.89
N THR A 130 -14.04 3.40 -15.09
CA THR A 130 -13.68 2.31 -16.02
C THR A 130 -12.20 2.34 -16.40
N LYS A 131 -11.61 3.51 -16.61
CA LYS A 131 -10.17 3.63 -16.90
C LYS A 131 -9.31 3.18 -15.72
N LYS A 132 -9.65 3.60 -14.50
CA LYS A 132 -8.94 3.21 -13.28
C LYS A 132 -9.06 1.71 -12.99
N GLU A 133 -10.24 1.13 -13.18
CA GLU A 133 -10.47 -0.32 -13.06
C GLU A 133 -9.66 -1.11 -14.10
N ALA A 134 -9.61 -0.65 -15.36
CA ALA A 134 -8.79 -1.28 -16.39
C ALA A 134 -7.28 -1.19 -16.08
N ALA A 135 -6.81 -0.06 -15.55
CA ALA A 135 -5.43 0.10 -15.12
C ALA A 135 -5.10 -0.83 -13.95
N LEU A 136 -5.97 -0.90 -12.93
CA LEU A 136 -5.81 -1.82 -11.81
C LEU A 136 -5.73 -3.27 -12.29
N LYS A 137 -6.65 -3.69 -13.18
CA LYS A 137 -6.64 -5.05 -13.73
C LYS A 137 -5.33 -5.36 -14.44
N LYS A 138 -4.81 -4.42 -15.25
CA LYS A 138 -3.52 -4.60 -15.92
C LYS A 138 -2.36 -4.81 -14.94
N SER A 139 -2.32 -4.04 -13.85
CA SER A 139 -1.31 -4.20 -12.80
C SER A 139 -1.44 -5.55 -12.09
N GLN A 140 -2.68 -5.97 -11.81
CA GLN A 140 -2.96 -7.28 -11.19
C GLN A 140 -2.55 -8.45 -12.11
N ASP A 141 -2.85 -8.38 -13.40
CA ASP A 141 -2.44 -9.38 -14.40
C ASP A 141 -0.91 -9.45 -14.52
N THR A 142 -0.23 -8.29 -14.48
CA THR A 142 1.23 -8.21 -14.52
C THR A 142 1.87 -8.84 -13.30
N LEU A 143 1.31 -8.58 -12.10
CA LEU A 143 1.77 -9.21 -10.87
C LEU A 143 1.52 -10.73 -10.93
N LYS A 144 0.31 -11.17 -11.30
CA LYS A 144 -0.04 -12.60 -11.40
C LYS A 144 0.89 -13.37 -12.32
N ALA A 145 1.33 -12.78 -13.44
CA ALA A 145 2.21 -13.43 -14.40
C ALA A 145 3.59 -13.84 -13.83
N VAL A 146 4.02 -13.25 -12.72
CA VAL A 146 5.32 -13.53 -12.08
C VAL A 146 5.20 -14.30 -10.75
N LEU A 147 3.96 -14.57 -10.29
CA LEU A 147 3.73 -15.32 -9.05
C LEU A 147 3.67 -16.82 -9.31
N THR A 148 4.13 -17.60 -8.33
CA THR A 148 3.81 -19.02 -8.24
C THR A 148 2.38 -19.22 -7.72
N VAL A 149 1.82 -20.42 -7.86
CA VAL A 149 0.45 -20.74 -7.41
C VAL A 149 0.27 -20.47 -5.90
N LYS A 150 1.27 -20.78 -5.06
CA LYS A 150 1.20 -20.49 -3.62
C LYS A 150 1.15 -18.98 -3.38
N GLN A 151 2.02 -18.21 -4.03
CA GLN A 151 2.09 -16.77 -3.88
C GLN A 151 0.83 -16.07 -4.42
N GLU A 152 0.27 -16.56 -5.52
CA GLU A 152 -1.01 -16.11 -6.07
C GLU A 152 -2.12 -16.33 -5.04
N ALA A 153 -2.22 -17.52 -4.46
CA ALA A 153 -3.21 -17.82 -3.43
C ALA A 153 -3.12 -16.87 -2.24
N VAL A 154 -1.92 -16.55 -1.76
CA VAL A 154 -1.75 -15.57 -0.68
C VAL A 154 -2.09 -14.15 -1.15
N ALA A 155 -1.70 -13.76 -2.37
CA ALA A 155 -2.06 -12.46 -2.93
C ALA A 155 -3.58 -12.28 -3.07
N VAL A 156 -4.32 -13.36 -3.32
CA VAL A 156 -5.80 -13.38 -3.29
C VAL A 156 -6.32 -13.21 -1.86
N THR A 157 -5.78 -13.93 -0.86
CA THR A 157 -6.26 -13.82 0.54
C THR A 157 -6.04 -12.42 1.14
N ILE A 158 -5.00 -11.71 0.72
CA ILE A 158 -4.74 -10.32 1.14
C ILE A 158 -5.42 -9.28 0.24
N GLY A 159 -6.17 -9.70 -0.79
CA GLY A 159 -6.94 -8.83 -1.67
C GLY A 159 -6.08 -7.96 -2.59
N LEU A 160 -4.87 -8.38 -2.93
CA LEU A 160 -3.98 -7.68 -3.86
C LEU A 160 -4.41 -7.93 -5.31
N ILE A 161 -4.73 -9.18 -5.61
CA ILE A 161 -5.33 -9.64 -6.87
C ILE A 161 -6.69 -10.28 -6.57
N PRO A 162 -7.64 -10.27 -7.54
CA PRO A 162 -8.96 -10.85 -7.34
C PRO A 162 -8.96 -12.38 -7.34
#